data_AF-A0A9E3FGY3-F1
#
_entry.id   AF-A0A9E3FGY3-F1
#
_cell.length_a   1.000
_cell.length_b   1.000
_cell.length_c   1.000
_cell.angle_alpha   90.00
_cell.angle_beta   90.00
_cell.angle_gamma   90.00
#
_symmetry.space_group_name_H-M   'P 1'
#
loop_
_entity.id
_entity.type
_entity.pdbx_description
1 polymer ?
#
loop_
_entity_poly.entity_id
_entity_poly.type
_entity_poly.pdbx_seq_one_letter_code
_entity_poly.pdbx_strand_id
1 'polypeptide(L)'
;MKKLFLTVPLAALLCAQAAPARQKTAAQATPTPAQPQRPAAAGTLGLTDYGIEVAPDARLIVMMAALDAAGWDPTPAGARPSVFRELVRREQAGLDSALRRRLQDFYTRNALKEEGVTPADQAARYISLAYTLGPPPDFEAPARSEDLPAGVLEVLDFVPLLREFYKSSGLDARLPNYTAMHRAAGDKLRQQTLDMARGVLAYLNTRPETIINERVTVPTPGAQKKKEQPRTTTVLREHVRHFRVVPDLLGATGAINLRAVGDDYFVIVPPDTDPRLSETRRAYLQFVVDPLVARFSREIAARRPEIKQLLEAEQSRKGRTFGADVFLAVARSMVAAADARMDERVRLRALQIDTSQRLQAASGQAAKDAVLKKSKEREAAIQDSTTAQLAEAYERGAVLSFHFADQLRGFEGAGFDVSNFMPDMVAAFAVARELKRPAEYAEAVARARARRAAAPAAEVAAEPQPTDERRAALIKSLNDVGELLRLRNYEEANARLNALKGEYAEEPLVYFTLGQAASLAAQEAIDEAVQAERLNAALGHFRQALLFATADTDPSVVMRAHLSSGRILAHLERREEALREFDSVLNATKPADRFYQEAAAEKKKLGSQ
;
A
#
# COMPACT_ATOMS: atom_id res chain seq x y z
N MET A 1 -60.70 -54.31 43.81
CA MET A 1 -61.53 -53.25 44.43
C MET A 1 -60.85 -51.93 44.10
N LYS A 2 -61.34 -50.95 43.34
CA LYS A 2 -62.68 -50.47 42.98
C LYS A 2 -62.79 -50.30 41.45
N LYS A 3 -64.02 -50.42 40.94
CA LYS A 3 -64.41 -50.27 39.53
C LYS A 3 -65.07 -48.91 39.29
N LEU A 4 -64.88 -48.42 38.05
CA LEU A 4 -65.73 -47.53 37.23
C LEU A 4 -66.01 -46.10 37.74
N PHE A 5 -65.75 -45.10 36.89
CA PHE A 5 -66.84 -44.37 36.23
C PHE A 5 -66.38 -43.81 34.87
N LEU A 6 -67.32 -43.88 33.94
CA LEU A 6 -67.26 -43.61 32.51
C LEU A 6 -68.06 -42.34 32.24
N THR A 7 -67.47 -41.29 31.67
CA THR A 7 -68.20 -40.20 30.99
C THR A 7 -67.30 -39.51 29.95
N VAL A 8 -67.75 -39.55 28.69
CA VAL A 8 -67.37 -38.77 27.49
C VAL A 8 -68.76 -38.33 26.94
N PRO A 9 -69.00 -37.10 26.41
CA PRO A 9 -68.33 -36.60 25.19
C PRO A 9 -68.16 -35.07 24.96
N LEU A 10 -67.40 -34.75 23.89
CA LEU A 10 -67.47 -33.62 22.91
C LEU A 10 -67.67 -32.17 23.43
N ALA A 11 -67.03 -31.09 22.97
CA ALA A 11 -66.14 -30.67 21.87
C ALA A 11 -65.44 -29.36 22.39
N ALA A 12 -64.39 -28.74 21.87
CA ALA A 12 -63.93 -28.49 20.52
C ALA A 12 -62.48 -27.92 20.55
N LEU A 13 -61.73 -28.18 19.47
CA LEU A 13 -60.77 -27.30 18.73
C LEU A 13 -59.88 -26.28 19.52
N LEU A 14 -58.59 -26.08 19.28
CA LEU A 14 -57.73 -26.32 18.10
C LEU A 14 -56.23 -26.15 18.48
N CYS A 15 -55.42 -27.03 17.89
CA CYS A 15 -54.04 -26.86 17.39
C CYS A 15 -52.91 -26.27 18.26
N ALA A 16 -51.97 -27.15 18.64
CA ALA A 16 -50.59 -27.11 18.13
C ALA A 16 -49.91 -28.46 18.46
N GLN A 17 -49.55 -29.26 17.45
CA GLN A 17 -48.72 -30.45 17.64
C GLN A 17 -47.42 -30.27 16.86
N ALA A 18 -46.33 -30.21 17.61
CA ALA A 18 -45.00 -30.55 17.16
C ALA A 18 -44.88 -32.08 17.13
N ALA A 19 -44.36 -32.64 16.04
CA ALA A 19 -44.01 -34.04 15.93
C ALA A 19 -42.50 -34.20 15.60
N PRO A 20 -41.83 -35.24 16.12
CA PRO A 20 -40.38 -35.38 16.02
C PRO A 20 -39.92 -36.30 14.86
N ALA A 21 -38.61 -36.18 14.62
CA ALA A 21 -37.67 -36.94 13.81
C ALA A 21 -38.07 -38.31 13.21
N ARG A 22 -37.73 -38.47 11.91
CA ARG A 22 -37.37 -39.75 11.28
C ARG A 22 -36.18 -39.55 10.35
N GLN A 23 -35.08 -40.27 10.64
CA GLN A 23 -33.97 -40.50 9.71
C GLN A 23 -34.48 -41.21 8.45
N LYS A 24 -34.06 -40.76 7.27
CA LYS A 24 -34.13 -41.52 6.02
C LYS A 24 -32.79 -41.50 5.30
N THR A 25 -32.37 -42.72 5.02
CA THR A 25 -31.22 -43.20 4.26
C THR A 25 -31.17 -42.62 2.84
N ALA A 26 -29.94 -42.45 2.35
CA ALA A 26 -29.59 -41.91 1.06
C ALA A 26 -30.18 -42.70 -0.13
N ALA A 27 -30.69 -41.96 -1.12
CA ALA A 27 -30.92 -42.43 -2.48
C ALA A 27 -30.23 -41.48 -3.45
N GLN A 28 -29.43 -42.03 -4.36
CA GLN A 28 -28.68 -41.34 -5.40
C GLN A 28 -29.63 -40.63 -6.37
N ALA A 29 -29.35 -39.36 -6.68
CA ALA A 29 -30.05 -38.59 -7.72
C ALA A 29 -29.13 -38.38 -8.93
N THR A 30 -29.70 -38.67 -10.10
CA THR A 30 -29.17 -38.61 -11.46
C THR A 30 -28.82 -37.17 -11.87
N PRO A 31 -27.80 -36.93 -12.73
CA PRO A 31 -27.34 -35.58 -13.07
C PRO A 31 -28.31 -34.87 -14.03
N THR A 32 -28.65 -33.62 -13.69
CA THR A 32 -29.43 -32.70 -14.53
C THR A 32 -28.59 -32.24 -15.74
N PRO A 33 -29.15 -32.12 -16.95
CA PRO A 33 -28.41 -31.64 -18.13
C PRO A 33 -27.97 -30.19 -17.94
N ALA A 34 -26.69 -29.93 -18.18
CA ALA A 34 -26.09 -28.60 -18.12
C ALA A 34 -26.75 -27.65 -19.14
N GLN A 35 -27.28 -26.53 -18.66
CA GLN A 35 -27.58 -25.39 -19.52
C GLN A 35 -26.26 -24.84 -20.10
N PRO A 36 -26.21 -24.47 -21.40
CA PRO A 36 -25.03 -23.86 -21.97
C PRO A 36 -24.75 -22.55 -21.23
N GLN A 37 -23.62 -22.51 -20.52
CA GLN A 37 -23.12 -21.29 -19.91
C GLN A 37 -22.92 -20.27 -21.02
N ARG A 38 -23.67 -19.15 -20.95
CA ARG A 38 -23.31 -17.94 -21.68
C ARG A 38 -21.84 -17.63 -21.35
N PRO A 39 -20.99 -17.30 -22.32
CA PRO A 39 -19.64 -16.85 -22.03
C PRO A 39 -19.76 -15.66 -21.07
N ALA A 40 -19.11 -15.77 -19.91
CA ALA A 40 -18.98 -14.66 -18.98
C ALA A 40 -18.47 -13.45 -19.79
N ALA A 41 -19.17 -12.32 -19.69
CA ALA A 41 -18.60 -11.06 -20.13
C ALA A 41 -17.18 -10.96 -19.57
N ALA A 42 -16.18 -10.68 -20.42
CA ALA A 42 -14.79 -10.61 -20.02
C ALA A 42 -14.66 -9.70 -18.78
N GLY A 43 -14.55 -10.33 -17.60
CA GLY A 43 -14.42 -9.61 -16.34
C GLY A 43 -13.13 -8.83 -16.37
N THR A 44 -13.17 -7.55 -16.01
CA THR A 44 -11.95 -6.79 -15.72
C THR A 44 -11.15 -7.53 -14.65
N LEU A 45 -9.98 -8.04 -15.01
CA LEU A 45 -9.05 -8.70 -14.08
C LEU A 45 -8.80 -7.79 -12.86
N GLY A 46 -9.02 -8.34 -11.67
CA GLY A 46 -8.85 -7.69 -10.38
C GLY A 46 -7.53 -8.04 -9.72
N LEU A 47 -7.26 -7.44 -8.55
CA LEU A 47 -6.01 -7.66 -7.80
C LEU A 47 -5.75 -9.14 -7.45
N THR A 48 -6.80 -9.90 -7.13
CA THR A 48 -6.70 -11.33 -6.78
C THR A 48 -6.22 -12.20 -7.94
N ASP A 49 -6.54 -11.83 -9.19
CA ASP A 49 -6.03 -12.53 -10.39
C ASP A 49 -4.51 -12.37 -10.55
N TYR A 50 -3.94 -11.38 -9.87
CA TYR A 50 -2.52 -11.10 -9.80
C TYR A 50 -1.87 -11.62 -8.51
N GLY A 51 -2.60 -12.37 -7.67
CA GLY A 51 -2.14 -12.82 -6.37
C GLY A 51 -2.05 -11.72 -5.32
N ILE A 52 -2.68 -10.57 -5.56
CA ILE A 52 -2.54 -9.38 -4.72
C ILE A 52 -3.73 -9.24 -3.78
N GLU A 53 -3.43 -9.05 -2.50
CA GLU A 53 -4.37 -8.63 -1.47
C GLU A 53 -3.95 -7.28 -0.90
N VAL A 54 -4.88 -6.32 -0.82
CA VAL A 54 -4.66 -5.05 -0.13
C VAL A 54 -5.53 -5.06 1.12
N ALA A 55 -4.91 -5.23 2.28
CA ALA A 55 -5.63 -5.42 3.53
C ALA A 55 -4.79 -4.98 4.75
N PRO A 56 -5.43 -4.43 5.79
CA PRO A 56 -4.76 -4.17 7.07
C PRO A 56 -4.39 -5.46 7.79
N ASP A 57 -3.32 -5.42 8.59
CA ASP A 57 -2.91 -6.53 9.47
C ASP A 57 -2.95 -6.09 10.94
N ALA A 58 -3.74 -6.80 11.75
CA ALA A 58 -3.90 -6.48 13.17
C ALA A 58 -2.59 -6.58 13.96
N ARG A 59 -1.69 -7.50 13.60
CA ARG A 59 -0.40 -7.67 14.28
C ARG A 59 0.45 -6.43 14.09
N LEU A 60 0.49 -5.91 12.87
CA LEU A 60 1.21 -4.68 12.53
C LEU A 60 0.62 -3.49 13.27
N ILE A 61 -0.71 -3.31 13.25
CA ILE A 61 -1.39 -2.18 13.91
C ILE A 61 -1.04 -2.13 15.40
N VAL A 62 -1.12 -3.28 16.09
CA VAL A 62 -0.81 -3.35 17.53
C VAL A 62 0.68 -3.15 17.79
N MET A 63 1.57 -3.74 16.98
CA MET A 63 3.02 -3.55 17.10
C MET A 63 3.42 -2.08 16.97
N MET A 64 2.92 -1.39 15.93
CA MET A 64 3.26 0.01 15.67
C MET A 64 2.68 0.94 16.75
N ALA A 65 1.49 0.62 17.27
CA ALA A 65 0.89 1.34 18.40
C ALA A 65 1.71 1.17 19.70
N ALA A 66 2.22 -0.03 19.97
CA ALA A 66 3.10 -0.30 21.11
C ALA A 66 4.45 0.41 20.96
N LEU A 67 4.98 0.46 19.74
CA LEU A 67 6.23 1.11 19.42
C LEU A 67 6.12 2.65 19.57
N ASP A 68 5.01 3.26 19.15
CA ASP A 68 4.71 4.68 19.44
C ASP A 68 4.63 4.93 20.96
N ALA A 69 3.95 4.07 21.72
CA ALA A 69 3.90 4.16 23.19
C ALA A 69 5.28 4.01 23.86
N ALA A 70 6.18 3.24 23.24
CA ALA A 70 7.57 3.07 23.66
C ALA A 70 8.47 4.29 23.33
N GLY A 71 7.93 5.30 22.63
CA GLY A 71 8.65 6.54 22.31
C GLY A 71 9.27 6.58 20.91
N TRP A 72 8.93 5.65 20.02
CA TRP A 72 9.31 5.75 18.61
C TRP A 72 8.43 6.77 17.88
N ASP A 73 9.06 7.82 17.35
CA ASP A 73 8.40 8.87 16.58
C ASP A 73 9.14 9.11 15.26
N PRO A 74 8.55 8.76 14.11
CA PRO A 74 9.11 9.08 12.80
C PRO A 74 8.67 10.46 12.30
N THR A 75 7.93 11.25 13.09
CA THR A 75 7.51 12.59 12.71
C THR A 75 8.75 13.49 12.56
N PRO A 76 8.98 14.12 11.39
CA PRO A 76 10.11 15.01 11.21
C PRO A 76 10.10 16.17 12.22
N ALA A 77 11.29 16.65 12.61
CA ALA A 77 11.40 17.77 13.54
C ALA A 77 10.64 19.00 13.03
N GLY A 78 9.77 19.58 13.87
CA GLY A 78 8.91 20.71 13.52
C GLY A 78 7.65 20.36 12.75
N ALA A 79 7.46 19.10 12.31
CA ALA A 79 6.23 18.64 11.70
C ALA A 79 5.22 18.17 12.76
N ARG A 80 3.92 18.26 12.44
CA ARG A 80 2.86 17.67 13.26
C ARG A 80 2.74 16.17 12.98
N PRO A 81 2.45 15.34 14.01
CA PRO A 81 2.11 13.94 13.81
C PRO A 81 0.89 13.77 12.90
N SER A 82 0.75 12.60 12.29
CA SER A 82 -0.45 12.28 11.50
C SER A 82 -1.70 12.27 12.38
N VAL A 83 -2.86 12.54 11.79
CA VAL A 83 -4.17 12.50 12.48
C VAL A 83 -4.39 11.16 13.19
N PHE A 84 -3.99 10.06 12.57
CA PHE A 84 -4.08 8.74 13.20
C PHE A 84 -3.13 8.59 14.39
N ARG A 85 -1.89 9.07 14.30
CA ARG A 85 -0.95 9.03 15.42
C ARG A 85 -1.44 9.84 16.61
N GLU A 86 -2.00 11.03 16.36
CA GLU A 86 -2.61 11.85 17.42
C GLU A 86 -3.79 11.13 18.09
N LEU A 87 -4.66 10.50 17.29
CA LEU A 87 -5.75 9.65 17.79
C LEU A 87 -5.21 8.55 18.71
N VAL A 88 -4.22 7.79 18.23
CA VAL A 88 -3.60 6.68 18.97
C VAL A 88 -3.01 7.18 20.30
N ARG A 89 -2.25 8.27 20.29
CA ARG A 89 -1.66 8.87 21.50
C ARG A 89 -2.71 9.34 22.49
N ARG A 90 -3.77 10.00 22.01
CA ARG A 90 -4.89 10.46 22.85
C ARG A 90 -5.58 9.29 23.52
N GLU A 91 -5.90 8.24 22.75
CA GLU A 91 -6.58 7.05 23.27
C GLU A 91 -5.71 6.24 24.24
N GLN A 92 -4.38 6.31 24.08
CA GLN A 92 -3.41 5.68 24.98
C GLN A 92 -2.93 6.57 26.13
N ALA A 93 -3.49 7.77 26.30
CA ALA A 93 -3.06 8.70 27.34
C ALA A 93 -3.11 8.06 28.75
N GLY A 94 -4.15 7.25 29.00
CA GLY A 94 -4.37 6.51 30.26
C GLY A 94 -3.62 5.17 30.40
N LEU A 95 -2.67 4.86 29.52
CA LEU A 95 -1.83 3.65 29.66
C LEU A 95 -1.08 3.68 31.01
N ASP A 96 -1.01 2.54 31.70
CA ASP A 96 -0.26 2.40 32.95
C ASP A 96 1.18 2.92 32.81
N SER A 97 1.58 3.76 33.75
CA SER A 97 2.86 4.49 33.69
C SER A 97 4.05 3.56 33.86
N ALA A 98 3.92 2.48 34.65
CA ALA A 98 4.97 1.49 34.82
C ALA A 98 5.17 0.63 33.57
N LEU A 99 4.09 0.23 32.90
CA LEU A 99 4.15 -0.43 31.60
C LEU A 99 4.75 0.48 30.53
N ARG A 100 4.30 1.76 30.44
CA ARG A 100 4.86 2.73 29.51
C ARG A 100 6.38 2.88 29.69
N ARG A 101 6.84 2.96 30.95
CA ARG A 101 8.28 3.04 31.26
C ARG A 101 9.03 1.78 30.81
N ARG A 102 8.49 0.58 31.04
CA ARG A 102 9.13 -0.67 30.58
C ARG A 102 9.22 -0.77 29.05
N LEU A 103 8.18 -0.33 28.34
CA LEU A 103 8.19 -0.23 26.87
C LEU A 103 9.32 0.71 26.40
N GLN A 104 9.40 1.91 27.00
CA GLN A 104 10.45 2.89 26.71
C GLN A 104 11.85 2.34 27.00
N ASP A 105 12.06 1.77 28.20
CA ASP A 105 13.34 1.19 28.60
C ASP A 105 13.77 0.06 27.66
N PHE A 106 12.83 -0.77 27.18
CA PHE A 106 13.13 -1.80 26.19
C PHE A 106 13.55 -1.17 24.85
N TYR A 107 12.77 -0.23 24.34
CA TYR A 107 13.02 0.40 23.06
C TYR A 107 14.37 1.14 23.05
N THR A 108 14.65 1.95 24.08
CA THR A 108 15.92 2.69 24.20
C THR A 108 17.13 1.77 24.32
N ARG A 109 17.03 0.66 25.07
CA ARG A 109 18.14 -0.30 25.20
C ARG A 109 18.46 -1.00 23.89
N ASN A 110 17.43 -1.31 23.10
CA ASN A 110 17.56 -2.06 21.85
C ASN A 110 17.65 -1.17 20.60
N ALA A 111 17.65 0.16 20.73
CA ALA A 111 17.75 1.07 19.59
C ALA A 111 19.06 0.84 18.81
N LEU A 112 18.96 0.83 17.48
CA LEU A 112 20.13 0.82 16.59
C LEU A 112 20.94 2.11 16.82
N LYS A 113 22.27 1.98 16.96
CA LYS A 113 23.18 3.10 17.30
C LYS A 113 24.17 3.46 16.20
N GLU A 114 24.00 2.86 15.02
CA GLU A 114 24.86 3.13 13.87
C GLU A 114 24.62 4.54 13.30
N GLU A 115 25.64 5.11 12.67
CA GLU A 115 25.53 6.42 12.03
C GLU A 115 24.57 6.35 10.84
N GLY A 116 23.67 7.33 10.71
CA GLY A 116 22.70 7.40 9.60
C GLY A 116 21.46 6.52 9.75
N VAL A 117 21.26 5.86 10.91
CA VAL A 117 20.03 5.11 11.19
C VAL A 117 18.82 6.03 11.19
N THR A 118 17.83 5.70 10.36
CA THR A 118 16.57 6.44 10.26
C THR A 118 15.51 5.88 11.23
N PRO A 119 14.42 6.64 11.53
CA PRO A 119 13.29 6.10 12.26
C PRO A 119 12.67 4.85 11.60
N ALA A 120 12.72 4.77 10.27
CA ALA A 120 12.27 3.59 9.53
C ALA A 120 13.13 2.35 9.83
N ASP A 121 14.46 2.51 9.90
CA ASP A 121 15.38 1.43 10.24
C ASP A 121 15.14 0.89 11.66
N GLN A 122 14.81 1.79 12.61
CA GLN A 122 14.44 1.38 13.96
C GLN A 122 13.18 0.50 13.96
N ALA A 123 12.13 0.91 13.24
CA ALA A 123 10.87 0.17 13.18
C ALA A 123 10.99 -1.16 12.41
N ALA A 124 11.92 -1.28 11.46
CA ALA A 124 12.04 -2.43 10.58
C ALA A 124 12.12 -3.77 11.32
N ARG A 125 12.86 -3.85 12.45
CA ARG A 125 13.00 -5.08 13.26
C ARG A 125 11.71 -5.46 13.99
N TYR A 126 10.96 -4.47 14.50
CA TYR A 126 9.66 -4.69 15.14
C TYR A 126 8.58 -5.09 14.12
N ILE A 127 8.60 -4.49 12.92
CA ILE A 127 7.72 -4.89 11.81
C ILE A 127 8.00 -6.36 11.43
N SER A 128 9.28 -6.74 11.29
CA SER A 128 9.66 -8.15 11.05
C SER A 128 9.13 -9.06 12.14
N LEU A 129 9.31 -8.68 13.41
CA LEU A 129 8.80 -9.43 14.55
C LEU A 129 7.28 -9.62 14.46
N ALA A 130 6.51 -8.57 14.14
CA ALA A 130 5.05 -8.66 14.02
C ALA A 130 4.59 -9.78 13.06
N TYR A 131 5.28 -9.95 11.93
CA TYR A 131 4.94 -10.99 10.94
C TYR A 131 5.44 -12.39 11.29
N THR A 132 6.27 -12.53 12.32
CA THR A 132 6.66 -13.84 12.88
C THR A 132 5.71 -14.34 13.97
N LEU A 133 4.78 -13.49 14.42
CA LEU A 133 3.87 -13.79 15.51
C LEU A 133 2.50 -14.26 15.02
N GLY A 134 1.83 -15.05 15.86
CA GLY A 134 0.40 -15.31 15.76
C GLY A 134 -0.47 -14.05 15.94
N PRO A 135 -1.78 -14.13 15.69
CA PRO A 135 -2.69 -13.00 15.84
C PRO A 135 -2.80 -12.52 17.31
N PRO A 136 -3.25 -11.28 17.56
CA PRO A 136 -3.71 -10.86 18.88
C PRO A 136 -4.87 -11.76 19.37
N PRO A 137 -5.06 -11.94 20.69
CA PRO A 137 -4.32 -11.31 21.80
C PRO A 137 -3.00 -12.00 22.16
N ASP A 138 -2.78 -13.21 21.68
CA ASP A 138 -1.77 -14.11 22.26
C ASP A 138 -0.37 -13.91 21.69
N PHE A 139 -0.23 -13.45 20.45
CA PHE A 139 1.07 -13.20 19.82
C PHE A 139 2.03 -14.37 20.03
N GLU A 140 1.57 -15.56 19.65
CA GLU A 140 2.36 -16.80 19.79
C GLU A 140 3.68 -16.64 19.05
N ALA A 141 4.78 -16.97 19.74
CA ALA A 141 6.11 -16.92 19.14
C ALA A 141 6.26 -18.05 18.10
N PRO A 142 7.09 -17.86 17.06
CA PRO A 142 7.31 -18.88 16.04
C PRO A 142 7.90 -20.15 16.67
N ALA A 143 7.53 -21.31 16.13
CA ALA A 143 7.93 -22.62 16.66
C ALA A 143 9.45 -22.86 16.65
N ARG A 144 10.20 -22.16 15.79
CA ARG A 144 11.66 -22.20 15.70
C ARG A 144 12.21 -20.79 15.70
N SER A 145 12.78 -20.36 16.81
CA SER A 145 13.41 -19.04 16.93
C SER A 145 14.78 -18.99 16.23
N GLU A 146 15.49 -20.12 16.12
CA GLU A 146 16.79 -20.22 15.45
C GLU A 146 16.77 -19.88 13.95
N ASP A 147 15.60 -19.99 13.31
CA ASP A 147 15.39 -19.65 11.90
C ASP A 147 15.10 -18.15 11.69
N LEU A 148 15.02 -17.35 12.76
CA LEU A 148 14.71 -15.93 12.68
C LEU A 148 15.92 -15.08 12.27
N PRO A 149 15.70 -14.00 11.50
CA PRO A 149 16.76 -13.03 11.21
C PRO A 149 17.37 -12.45 12.51
N ALA A 150 18.68 -12.17 12.51
CA ALA A 150 19.40 -11.65 13.68
C ALA A 150 18.72 -10.42 14.32
N GLY A 151 18.29 -9.45 13.50
CA GLY A 151 17.60 -8.26 14.01
C GLY A 151 16.23 -8.56 14.65
N VAL A 152 15.57 -9.66 14.32
CA VAL A 152 14.32 -10.09 14.99
C VAL A 152 14.62 -10.73 16.33
N LEU A 153 15.69 -11.54 16.40
CA LEU A 153 16.15 -12.15 17.64
C LEU A 153 16.47 -11.09 18.71
N GLU A 154 17.10 -9.99 18.31
CA GLU A 154 17.44 -8.87 19.21
C GLU A 154 16.22 -8.22 19.87
N VAL A 155 15.05 -8.25 19.23
CA VAL A 155 13.82 -7.61 19.74
C VAL A 155 12.76 -8.61 20.18
N LEU A 156 13.06 -9.92 20.17
CA LEU A 156 12.10 -10.99 20.49
C LEU A 156 11.51 -10.85 21.90
N ASP A 157 12.31 -10.36 22.85
CA ASP A 157 11.88 -10.10 24.24
C ASP A 157 10.91 -8.91 24.39
N PHE A 158 10.54 -8.25 23.29
CA PHE A 158 9.45 -7.27 23.26
C PHE A 158 8.06 -7.93 23.34
N VAL A 159 7.95 -9.20 22.93
CA VAL A 159 6.65 -9.90 22.80
C VAL A 159 5.84 -9.95 24.11
N PRO A 160 6.43 -10.22 25.30
CA PRO A 160 5.69 -10.14 26.56
C PRO A 160 5.12 -8.75 26.84
N LEU A 161 5.87 -7.69 26.52
CA LEU A 161 5.40 -6.31 26.67
C LEU A 161 4.29 -5.98 25.68
N LEU A 162 4.37 -6.48 24.45
CA LEU A 162 3.33 -6.34 23.43
C LEU A 162 2.00 -6.98 23.87
N ARG A 163 2.04 -8.19 24.44
CA ARG A 163 0.86 -8.88 24.98
C ARG A 163 0.22 -8.10 26.11
N GLU A 164 1.04 -7.63 27.06
CA GLU A 164 0.56 -6.84 28.20
C GLU A 164 -0.02 -5.50 27.74
N PHE A 165 0.63 -4.83 26.79
CA PHE A 165 0.15 -3.61 26.17
C PHE A 165 -1.21 -3.81 25.49
N TYR A 166 -1.39 -4.88 24.69
CA TYR A 166 -2.68 -5.18 24.07
C TYR A 166 -3.80 -5.32 25.12
N LYS A 167 -3.53 -6.06 26.21
CA LYS A 167 -4.51 -6.34 27.27
C LYS A 167 -4.84 -5.10 28.14
N SER A 168 -3.89 -4.21 28.36
CA SER A 168 -4.02 -3.09 29.31
C SER A 168 -4.33 -1.74 28.67
N SER A 169 -4.11 -1.57 27.36
CA SER A 169 -4.33 -0.30 26.65
C SER A 169 -5.76 -0.07 26.17
N GLY A 170 -6.66 -1.04 26.35
CA GLY A 170 -8.01 -1.01 25.76
C GLY A 170 -8.02 -1.21 24.24
N LEU A 171 -6.91 -1.69 23.66
CA LEU A 171 -6.78 -1.87 22.21
C LEU A 171 -7.76 -2.91 21.63
N ASP A 172 -8.17 -3.91 22.41
CA ASP A 172 -9.17 -4.90 21.95
C ASP A 172 -10.45 -4.22 21.42
N ALA A 173 -11.02 -3.30 22.20
CA ALA A 173 -12.21 -2.55 21.82
C ALA A 173 -11.99 -1.57 20.65
N ARG A 174 -10.76 -1.07 20.48
CA ARG A 174 -10.42 -0.02 19.49
C ARG A 174 -9.91 -0.59 18.17
N LEU A 175 -9.36 -1.80 18.18
CA LEU A 175 -8.76 -2.45 17.03
C LEU A 175 -9.70 -2.52 15.82
N PRO A 176 -11.02 -2.82 15.95
CA PRO A 176 -11.93 -2.78 14.80
C PRO A 176 -11.96 -1.42 14.10
N ASN A 177 -11.98 -0.32 14.86
CA ASN A 177 -11.94 1.02 14.30
C ASN A 177 -10.59 1.31 13.64
N TYR A 178 -9.48 0.97 14.29
CA TYR A 178 -8.14 1.14 13.71
C TYR A 178 -7.98 0.34 12.42
N THR A 179 -8.47 -0.90 12.38
CA THR A 179 -8.49 -1.73 11.18
C THR A 179 -9.34 -1.10 10.07
N ALA A 180 -10.49 -0.51 10.39
CA ALA A 180 -11.33 0.18 9.40
C ALA A 180 -10.62 1.41 8.80
N MET A 181 -9.93 2.20 9.62
CA MET A 181 -9.13 3.34 9.14
C MET A 181 -7.99 2.90 8.20
N HIS A 182 -7.25 1.86 8.58
CA HIS A 182 -6.20 1.30 7.73
C HIS A 182 -6.77 0.73 6.43
N ARG A 183 -7.94 0.07 6.47
CA ARG A 183 -8.62 -0.41 5.27
C ARG A 183 -8.96 0.74 4.32
N ALA A 184 -9.51 1.84 4.82
CA ALA A 184 -9.81 3.03 4.01
C ALA A 184 -8.55 3.63 3.36
N ALA A 185 -7.40 3.60 4.05
CA ALA A 185 -6.12 3.98 3.45
C ALA A 185 -5.66 2.99 2.37
N GLY A 186 -5.83 1.69 2.61
CA GLY A 186 -5.56 0.64 1.63
C GLY A 186 -6.41 0.74 0.37
N ASP A 187 -7.68 1.15 0.49
CA ASP A 187 -8.59 1.34 -0.65
C ASP A 187 -8.05 2.38 -1.63
N LYS A 188 -7.36 3.43 -1.14
CA LYS A 188 -6.69 4.44 -1.97
C LYS A 188 -5.51 3.86 -2.76
N LEU A 189 -4.85 2.82 -2.26
CA LEU A 189 -3.69 2.18 -2.90
C LEU A 189 -4.07 1.20 -4.01
N ARG A 190 -5.30 0.66 -4.01
CA ARG A 190 -5.71 -0.48 -4.87
C ARG A 190 -5.43 -0.25 -6.35
N GLN A 191 -5.80 0.92 -6.88
CA GLN A 191 -5.63 1.21 -8.31
C GLN A 191 -4.15 1.35 -8.69
N GLN A 192 -3.36 2.03 -7.87
CA GLN A 192 -1.93 2.22 -8.10
C GLN A 192 -1.16 0.90 -8.00
N THR A 193 -1.55 0.03 -7.05
CA THR A 193 -1.04 -1.34 -6.95
C THR A 193 -1.39 -2.17 -8.18
N LEU A 194 -2.63 -2.07 -8.68
CA LEU A 194 -3.06 -2.77 -9.90
C LEU A 194 -2.24 -2.32 -11.13
N ASP A 195 -2.01 -1.01 -11.27
CA ASP A 195 -1.23 -0.46 -12.38
C ASP A 195 0.24 -0.89 -12.30
N MET A 196 0.81 -0.94 -11.09
CA MET A 196 2.16 -1.45 -10.84
C MET A 196 2.29 -2.92 -11.22
N ALA A 197 1.34 -3.77 -10.80
CA ALA A 197 1.32 -5.19 -11.13
C ALA A 197 1.21 -5.43 -12.64
N ARG A 198 0.30 -4.71 -13.31
CA ARG A 198 0.16 -4.74 -14.78
C ARG A 198 1.45 -4.31 -15.48
N GLY A 199 2.11 -3.27 -14.99
CA GLY A 199 3.38 -2.81 -15.52
C GLY A 199 4.47 -3.88 -15.45
N VAL A 200 4.61 -4.55 -14.30
CA VAL A 200 5.58 -5.64 -14.11
C VAL A 200 5.29 -6.82 -15.02
N LEU A 201 4.04 -7.28 -15.05
CA LEU A 201 3.65 -8.44 -15.85
C LEU A 201 3.71 -8.15 -17.35
N ALA A 202 3.41 -6.93 -17.79
CA ALA A 202 3.58 -6.52 -19.18
C ALA A 202 5.06 -6.42 -19.57
N TYR A 203 5.93 -5.98 -18.65
CA TYR A 203 7.36 -5.89 -18.90
C TYR A 203 7.99 -7.29 -19.06
N LEU A 204 7.65 -8.22 -18.17
CA LEU A 204 8.13 -9.61 -18.22
C LEU A 204 7.32 -10.50 -19.17
N ASN A 205 6.19 -9.98 -19.68
CA ASN A 205 5.19 -10.69 -20.47
C ASN A 205 4.80 -12.06 -19.89
N THR A 206 4.62 -12.12 -18.57
CA THR A 206 4.35 -13.36 -17.84
C THR A 206 3.13 -13.22 -16.94
N ARG A 207 2.73 -14.31 -16.29
CA ARG A 207 1.67 -14.33 -15.27
C ARG A 207 2.27 -14.68 -13.91
N PRO A 208 1.74 -14.14 -12.81
CA PRO A 208 2.20 -14.52 -11.50
C PRO A 208 1.81 -15.98 -11.21
N GLU A 209 2.76 -16.79 -10.75
CA GLU A 209 2.47 -18.12 -10.22
C GLU A 209 2.02 -17.97 -8.76
N THR A 210 0.70 -17.97 -8.56
CA THR A 210 0.04 -17.80 -7.25
C THR A 210 -0.17 -19.13 -6.51
N ILE A 211 0.06 -20.25 -7.19
CA ILE A 211 -0.01 -21.59 -6.62
C ILE A 211 1.26 -22.32 -7.03
N ILE A 212 1.98 -22.87 -6.05
CA ILE A 212 3.14 -23.73 -6.27
C ILE A 212 2.88 -25.12 -5.68
N ASN A 213 3.49 -26.13 -6.29
CA ASN A 213 3.36 -27.51 -5.87
C ASN A 213 4.71 -28.02 -5.35
N GLU A 214 4.77 -28.33 -4.06
CA GLU A 214 5.95 -28.89 -3.40
C GLU A 214 5.83 -30.42 -3.29
N ARG A 215 6.89 -31.15 -3.65
CA ARG A 215 6.97 -32.59 -3.41
C ARG A 215 7.61 -32.84 -2.06
N VAL A 216 6.81 -33.22 -1.07
CA VAL A 216 7.27 -33.53 0.28
C VAL A 216 7.30 -35.03 0.50
N THR A 217 8.44 -35.53 0.97
CA THR A 217 8.62 -36.93 1.33
C THR A 217 8.12 -37.14 2.76
N VAL A 218 7.00 -37.86 2.91
CA VAL A 218 6.42 -38.18 4.23
C VAL A 218 6.59 -39.65 4.56
N PRO A 219 6.69 -40.03 5.85
CA PRO A 219 6.66 -41.43 6.26
C PRO A 219 5.34 -42.09 5.83
N THR A 220 5.40 -43.30 5.28
CA THR A 220 4.18 -44.01 4.85
C THR A 220 3.32 -44.37 6.07
N PRO A 221 2.04 -43.96 6.13
CA PRO A 221 1.14 -44.32 7.22
C PRO A 221 0.99 -45.85 7.33
N GLY A 222 1.26 -46.42 8.51
CA GLY A 222 1.07 -47.86 8.79
C GLY A 222 2.31 -48.76 8.72
N ALA A 223 3.50 -48.22 8.43
CA ALA A 223 4.73 -49.02 8.45
C ALA A 223 5.29 -49.16 9.88
N GLN A 224 4.77 -50.10 10.69
CA GLN A 224 5.49 -50.58 11.87
C GLN A 224 6.23 -51.90 11.60
N LYS A 225 7.56 -51.77 11.73
CA LYS A 225 8.56 -52.72 12.22
C LYS A 225 8.73 -54.06 11.47
N LYS A 226 9.71 -54.06 10.56
CA LYS A 226 10.80 -55.08 10.53
C LYS A 226 12.01 -54.48 9.82
N LYS A 227 13.11 -54.27 10.56
CA LYS A 227 14.54 -54.11 10.18
C LYS A 227 14.94 -53.62 8.77
N GLU A 228 14.11 -52.88 8.06
CA GLU A 228 14.40 -52.24 6.77
C GLU A 228 13.97 -50.77 6.84
N GLN A 229 14.69 -49.93 6.08
CA GLN A 229 14.58 -48.47 6.07
C GLN A 229 13.11 -48.00 5.98
N PRO A 230 12.72 -46.92 6.70
CA PRO A 230 11.35 -46.44 6.70
C PRO A 230 10.90 -46.13 5.27
N ARG A 231 9.88 -46.84 4.78
CA ARG A 231 9.27 -46.55 3.47
C ARG A 231 8.68 -45.15 3.50
N THR A 232 9.21 -44.27 2.67
CA THR A 232 8.69 -42.93 2.48
C THR A 232 7.81 -42.86 1.23
N THR A 233 6.78 -42.03 1.27
CA THR A 233 5.92 -41.72 0.11
C THR A 233 6.06 -40.24 -0.21
N THR A 234 6.25 -39.91 -1.48
CA THR A 234 6.26 -38.51 -1.93
C THR A 234 4.82 -38.04 -2.12
N VAL A 235 4.42 -37.00 -1.40
CA VAL A 235 3.11 -36.36 -1.51
C VAL A 235 3.29 -34.96 -2.10
N LEU A 236 2.38 -34.56 -2.99
CA LEU A 236 2.33 -33.20 -3.51
C LEU A 236 1.55 -32.32 -2.52
N ARG A 237 2.18 -31.27 -2.01
CA ARG A 237 1.53 -30.21 -1.24
C ARG A 237 1.34 -29.00 -2.12
N GLU A 238 0.13 -28.50 -2.16
CA GLU A 238 -0.21 -27.26 -2.86
C GLU A 238 -0.07 -26.09 -1.88
N HIS A 239 0.62 -25.04 -2.30
CA HIS A 239 0.86 -23.84 -1.52
C HIS A 239 0.34 -22.63 -2.30
N VAL A 240 -0.48 -21.80 -1.64
CA VAL A 240 -0.98 -20.55 -2.20
C VAL A 240 -0.05 -19.42 -1.78
N ARG A 241 0.41 -18.64 -2.75
CA ARG A 241 1.29 -17.49 -2.55
C ARG A 241 0.50 -16.20 -2.62
N HIS A 242 0.73 -15.30 -1.68
CA HIS A 242 0.05 -14.00 -1.65
C HIS A 242 1.03 -12.85 -1.66
N PHE A 243 0.71 -11.82 -2.43
CA PHE A 243 1.34 -10.52 -2.36
C PHE A 243 0.44 -9.56 -1.58
N ARG A 244 0.78 -9.31 -0.32
CA ARG A 244 -0.03 -8.55 0.63
C ARG A 244 0.48 -7.12 0.76
N VAL A 245 -0.27 -6.16 0.22
CA VAL A 245 -0.03 -4.73 0.44
C VAL A 245 -0.76 -4.32 1.71
N VAL A 246 0.01 -3.96 2.74
CA VAL A 246 -0.50 -3.64 4.06
C VAL A 246 -0.34 -2.14 4.32
N PRO A 247 -1.43 -1.36 4.37
CA PRO A 247 -1.34 0.06 4.74
C PRO A 247 -0.89 0.19 6.20
N ASP A 248 -0.03 1.17 6.50
CA ASP A 248 0.47 1.47 7.85
C ASP A 248 0.35 2.96 8.18
N LEU A 249 -0.67 3.34 8.93
CA LEU A 249 -0.94 4.74 9.28
C LEU A 249 0.03 5.34 10.33
N LEU A 250 0.87 4.50 10.93
CA LEU A 250 1.93 4.93 11.85
C LEU A 250 3.31 4.84 11.20
N GLY A 251 3.45 4.28 10.00
CA GLY A 251 4.74 4.15 9.32
C GLY A 251 5.45 5.49 9.10
N ALA A 252 6.78 5.47 9.04
CA ALA A 252 7.54 6.64 8.62
C ALA A 252 7.21 7.01 7.17
N THR A 253 6.96 8.28 6.88
CA THR A 253 6.54 8.73 5.54
C THR A 253 7.53 8.27 4.46
N GLY A 254 7.03 7.65 3.39
CA GLY A 254 7.83 7.15 2.28
C GLY A 254 8.63 5.87 2.57
N ALA A 255 8.63 5.36 3.80
CA ALA A 255 9.38 4.17 4.18
C ALA A 255 8.59 2.88 3.92
N ILE A 256 8.80 2.27 2.76
CA ILE A 256 8.20 0.97 2.42
C ILE A 256 9.01 -0.17 3.07
N ASN A 257 8.34 -1.03 3.83
CA ASN A 257 8.96 -2.23 4.39
C ASN A 257 8.53 -3.48 3.63
N LEU A 258 9.48 -4.34 3.27
CA LEU A 258 9.26 -5.57 2.50
C LEU A 258 9.60 -6.79 3.35
N ARG A 259 8.68 -7.74 3.51
CA ARG A 259 8.89 -8.98 4.25
C ARG A 259 8.34 -10.16 3.48
N ALA A 260 9.15 -11.17 3.23
CA ALA A 260 8.69 -12.46 2.75
C ALA A 260 8.70 -13.43 3.93
N VAL A 261 7.57 -14.05 4.22
CA VAL A 261 7.40 -15.04 5.29
C VAL A 261 6.70 -16.25 4.68
N GLY A 262 7.46 -17.31 4.42
CA GLY A 262 6.97 -18.46 3.65
C GLY A 262 6.48 -18.03 2.27
N ASP A 263 5.22 -18.33 1.98
CA ASP A 263 4.56 -18.03 0.70
C ASP A 263 3.91 -16.64 0.64
N ASP A 264 3.93 -15.88 1.75
CA ASP A 264 3.34 -14.54 1.84
C ASP A 264 4.42 -13.43 1.74
N TYR A 265 4.20 -12.50 0.81
CA TYR A 265 5.04 -11.33 0.56
C TYR A 265 4.31 -10.09 1.04
N PHE A 266 4.68 -9.60 2.21
CA PHE A 266 4.14 -8.39 2.81
C PHE A 266 4.91 -7.15 2.33
N VAL A 267 4.16 -6.18 1.83
CA VAL A 267 4.63 -4.84 1.49
C VAL A 267 3.88 -3.85 2.34
N ILE A 268 4.57 -3.31 3.35
CA ILE A 268 4.01 -2.37 4.29
C ILE A 268 4.21 -0.97 3.72
N VAL A 269 3.10 -0.27 3.50
CA VAL A 269 3.05 1.01 2.78
C VAL A 269 2.45 2.09 3.68
N PRO A 270 3.24 3.11 4.09
CA PRO A 270 2.72 4.27 4.79
C PRO A 270 1.67 5.03 3.95
N PRO A 271 0.75 5.79 4.58
CA PRO A 271 -0.17 6.66 3.85
C PRO A 271 0.60 7.60 2.92
N ASP A 272 -0.03 7.92 1.79
CA ASP A 272 0.49 8.84 0.76
C ASP A 272 1.75 8.37 0.02
N THR A 273 2.19 7.13 0.25
CA THR A 273 3.28 6.53 -0.52
C THR A 273 2.74 5.90 -1.80
N ASP A 274 3.22 6.34 -2.97
CA ASP A 274 2.81 5.77 -4.25
C ASP A 274 3.39 4.34 -4.41
N PRO A 275 2.56 3.29 -4.47
CA PRO A 275 3.05 1.92 -4.59
C PRO A 275 3.63 1.61 -5.98
N ARG A 276 3.57 2.54 -6.94
CA ARG A 276 4.30 2.45 -8.23
C ARG A 276 5.79 2.77 -8.09
N LEU A 277 6.20 3.31 -6.94
CA LEU A 277 7.60 3.52 -6.60
C LEU A 277 8.38 2.21 -6.57
N SER A 278 9.70 2.35 -6.59
CA SER A 278 10.63 1.26 -6.92
C SER A 278 10.59 0.09 -5.93
N GLU A 279 10.31 0.34 -4.65
CA GLU A 279 10.36 -0.62 -3.56
C GLU A 279 9.23 -1.66 -3.67
N THR A 280 7.98 -1.20 -3.78
CA THR A 280 6.82 -2.08 -3.95
C THR A 280 6.90 -2.84 -5.28
N ARG A 281 7.35 -2.17 -6.34
CA ARG A 281 7.59 -2.81 -7.64
C ARG A 281 8.65 -3.92 -7.55
N ARG A 282 9.78 -3.69 -6.87
CA ARG A 282 10.81 -4.71 -6.61
C ARG A 282 10.26 -5.90 -5.86
N ALA A 283 9.41 -5.67 -4.85
CA ALA A 283 8.80 -6.74 -4.09
C ALA A 283 7.88 -7.61 -4.97
N TYR A 284 7.10 -6.97 -5.84
CA TYR A 284 6.23 -7.70 -6.76
C TYR A 284 7.03 -8.42 -7.85
N LEU A 285 8.12 -7.82 -8.34
CA LEU A 285 9.08 -8.51 -9.21
C LEU A 285 9.65 -9.76 -8.53
N GLN A 286 10.03 -9.68 -7.25
CA GLN A 286 10.49 -10.83 -6.47
C GLN A 286 9.40 -11.92 -6.40
N PHE A 287 8.16 -11.54 -6.10
CA PHE A 287 7.02 -12.46 -6.08
C PHE A 287 6.84 -13.20 -7.42
N VAL A 288 7.07 -12.52 -8.55
CA VAL A 288 6.97 -13.11 -9.89
C VAL A 288 8.22 -13.94 -10.26
N VAL A 289 9.42 -13.53 -9.85
CA VAL A 289 10.69 -14.15 -10.23
C VAL A 289 10.99 -15.42 -9.43
N ASP A 290 10.61 -15.49 -8.16
CA ASP A 290 10.94 -16.66 -7.31
C ASP A 290 10.46 -18.00 -7.88
N PRO A 291 9.21 -18.14 -8.35
CA PRO A 291 8.75 -19.36 -9.01
C PRO A 291 9.52 -19.69 -10.29
N LEU A 292 9.92 -18.66 -11.06
CA LEU A 292 10.72 -18.87 -12.27
C LEU A 292 12.08 -19.47 -11.92
N VAL A 293 12.75 -18.96 -10.89
CA VAL A 293 14.02 -19.49 -10.40
C VAL A 293 13.86 -20.93 -9.88
N ALA A 294 12.80 -21.22 -9.14
CA ALA A 294 12.51 -22.57 -8.68
C ALA A 294 12.26 -23.54 -9.85
N ARG A 295 11.52 -23.10 -10.87
CA ARG A 295 11.19 -23.88 -12.07
C ARG A 295 12.42 -24.25 -12.88
N PHE A 296 13.39 -23.34 -12.98
CA PHE A 296 14.66 -23.52 -13.69
C PHE A 296 15.84 -23.86 -12.76
N SER A 297 15.54 -24.52 -11.64
CA SER A 297 16.53 -24.84 -10.61
C SER A 297 17.64 -25.79 -11.12
N ARG A 298 17.35 -26.66 -12.09
CA ARG A 298 18.35 -27.58 -12.66
C ARG A 298 19.40 -26.85 -13.47
N GLU A 299 18.96 -25.94 -14.33
CA GLU A 299 19.77 -25.09 -15.19
C GLU A 299 20.66 -24.17 -14.34
N ILE A 300 20.10 -23.57 -13.29
CA ILE A 300 20.85 -22.74 -12.35
C ILE A 300 21.85 -23.58 -11.55
N ALA A 301 21.47 -24.76 -11.07
CA ALA A 301 22.36 -25.66 -10.34
C ALA A 301 23.56 -26.11 -11.19
N ALA A 302 23.38 -26.28 -12.50
CA ALA A 302 24.46 -26.62 -13.42
C ALA A 302 25.54 -25.52 -13.52
N ARG A 303 25.19 -24.27 -13.22
CA ARG A 303 26.10 -23.09 -13.26
C ARG A 303 26.57 -22.64 -11.87
N ARG A 304 26.39 -23.49 -10.86
CA ARG A 304 26.73 -23.19 -9.46
C ARG A 304 28.19 -22.82 -9.26
N PRO A 305 29.20 -23.54 -9.80
CA PRO A 305 30.60 -23.17 -9.62
C PRO A 305 30.90 -21.75 -10.10
N GLU A 306 30.38 -21.38 -11.26
CA GLU A 306 30.58 -20.08 -11.89
C GLU A 306 29.93 -18.94 -11.09
N ILE A 307 28.71 -19.15 -10.59
CA ILE A 307 28.02 -18.15 -9.76
C ILE A 307 28.74 -17.97 -8.42
N LYS A 308 29.20 -19.07 -7.79
CA LYS A 308 29.99 -18.99 -6.55
C LYS A 308 31.29 -18.22 -6.75
N GLN A 309 31.98 -18.47 -7.86
CA GLN A 309 33.20 -17.75 -8.18
C GLN A 309 32.97 -16.22 -8.27
N LEU A 310 31.86 -15.79 -8.86
CA LEU A 310 31.49 -14.37 -8.93
C LEU A 310 31.18 -13.78 -7.55
N LEU A 311 30.44 -14.51 -6.71
CA LEU A 311 30.14 -14.11 -5.33
C LEU A 311 31.40 -13.99 -4.48
N GLU A 312 32.29 -14.98 -4.56
CA GLU A 312 33.57 -14.99 -3.83
C GLU A 312 34.47 -13.83 -4.26
N ALA A 313 34.58 -13.57 -5.58
CA ALA A 313 35.34 -12.45 -6.10
C ALA A 313 34.80 -11.10 -5.60
N GLU A 314 33.48 -10.92 -5.59
CA GLU A 314 32.87 -9.70 -5.07
C GLU A 314 33.01 -9.57 -3.55
N GLN A 315 32.92 -10.69 -2.81
CA GLN A 315 33.15 -10.74 -1.38
C GLN A 315 34.58 -10.31 -1.04
N SER A 316 35.58 -10.82 -1.77
CA SER A 316 36.98 -10.40 -1.62
C SER A 316 37.18 -8.92 -1.94
N ARG A 317 36.42 -8.37 -2.89
CA ARG A 317 36.53 -6.95 -3.29
C ARG A 317 35.90 -5.99 -2.29
N LYS A 318 34.77 -6.35 -1.66
CA LYS A 318 34.01 -5.47 -0.75
C LYS A 318 34.10 -5.82 0.73
N GLY A 319 34.68 -6.97 1.08
CA GLY A 319 34.73 -7.46 2.46
C GLY A 319 33.37 -7.83 3.03
N ARG A 320 32.34 -7.99 2.19
CA ARG A 320 30.97 -8.33 2.61
C ARG A 320 30.72 -9.81 2.38
N THR A 321 30.32 -10.52 3.43
CA THR A 321 29.95 -11.93 3.32
C THR A 321 28.61 -12.09 2.60
N PHE A 322 28.58 -12.91 1.55
CA PHE A 322 27.34 -13.30 0.88
C PHE A 322 26.95 -14.72 1.30
N GLY A 323 25.65 -15.00 1.29
CA GLY A 323 25.16 -16.37 1.46
C GLY A 323 25.61 -17.26 0.30
N ALA A 324 25.87 -18.54 0.56
CA ALA A 324 26.29 -19.51 -0.47
C ALA A 324 25.15 -19.95 -1.42
N ASP A 325 23.97 -19.33 -1.30
CA ASP A 325 22.78 -19.66 -2.09
C ASP A 325 22.81 -18.98 -3.46
N VAL A 326 23.16 -19.77 -4.48
CA VAL A 326 23.21 -19.33 -5.88
C VAL A 326 21.83 -19.02 -6.45
N PHE A 327 20.76 -19.65 -5.95
CA PHE A 327 19.40 -19.39 -6.43
C PHE A 327 18.96 -17.98 -6.00
N LEU A 328 19.25 -17.63 -4.75
CA LEU A 328 19.04 -16.28 -4.24
C LEU A 328 19.85 -15.23 -5.02
N ALA A 329 21.10 -15.53 -5.37
CA ALA A 329 21.93 -14.63 -6.18
C ALA A 329 21.31 -14.41 -7.58
N VAL A 330 20.81 -15.46 -8.24
CA VAL A 330 20.12 -15.36 -9.53
C VAL A 330 18.82 -14.57 -9.41
N ALA A 331 17.97 -14.88 -8.42
CA ALA A 331 16.70 -14.18 -8.19
C ALA A 331 16.92 -12.67 -7.97
N ARG A 332 17.84 -12.31 -7.06
CA ARG A 332 18.19 -10.91 -6.79
C ARG A 332 18.73 -10.20 -8.02
N SER A 333 19.53 -10.89 -8.82
CA SER A 333 20.09 -10.35 -10.08
C SER A 333 19.01 -10.06 -11.10
N MET A 334 18.07 -10.98 -11.32
CA MET A 334 16.97 -10.80 -12.26
C MET A 334 16.00 -9.71 -11.80
N VAL A 335 15.66 -9.66 -10.51
CA VAL A 335 14.82 -8.60 -9.94
C VAL A 335 15.47 -7.22 -10.06
N ALA A 336 16.75 -7.10 -9.71
CA ALA A 336 17.49 -5.84 -9.83
C ALA A 336 17.59 -5.37 -11.28
N ALA A 337 17.87 -6.29 -12.20
CA ALA A 337 17.93 -6.02 -13.64
C ALA A 337 16.58 -5.51 -14.17
N ALA A 338 15.49 -6.22 -13.89
CA ALA A 338 14.16 -5.85 -14.33
C ALA A 338 13.72 -4.50 -13.73
N ASP A 339 13.93 -4.28 -12.44
CA ASP A 339 13.57 -3.01 -11.79
C ASP A 339 14.31 -1.81 -12.38
N ALA A 340 15.63 -1.93 -12.56
CA ALA A 340 16.45 -0.87 -13.13
C ALA A 340 16.05 -0.53 -14.57
N ARG A 341 15.79 -1.55 -15.40
CA ARG A 341 15.34 -1.35 -16.78
C ARG A 341 13.93 -0.76 -16.87
N MET A 342 13.01 -1.20 -16.03
CA MET A 342 11.66 -0.62 -15.96
C MET A 342 11.71 0.87 -15.58
N ASP A 343 12.50 1.23 -14.56
CA ASP A 343 12.70 2.61 -14.13
C ASP A 343 13.34 3.47 -15.22
N GLU A 344 14.40 2.96 -15.86
CA GLU A 344 15.08 3.62 -16.98
C GLU A 344 14.10 3.92 -18.12
N ARG A 345 13.27 2.94 -18.52
CA ARG A 345 12.27 3.11 -19.58
C ARG A 345 11.25 4.19 -19.25
N VAL A 346 10.75 4.22 -18.01
CA VAL A 346 9.78 5.24 -17.58
C VAL A 346 10.42 6.63 -17.67
N ARG A 347 11.66 6.79 -17.18
CA ARG A 347 12.38 8.07 -17.20
C ARG A 347 12.73 8.53 -18.61
N LEU A 348 13.20 7.62 -19.47
CA LEU A 348 13.51 7.92 -20.87
C LEU A 348 12.24 8.30 -21.65
N ARG A 349 11.11 7.62 -21.42
CA ARG A 349 9.84 7.99 -22.05
C ARG A 349 9.36 9.36 -21.61
N ALA A 350 9.45 9.68 -20.32
CA ALA A 350 9.13 11.00 -19.81
C ALA A 350 10.02 12.09 -20.42
N LEU A 351 11.33 11.82 -20.54
CA LEU A 351 12.29 12.72 -21.20
C LEU A 351 11.96 12.93 -22.68
N GLN A 352 11.57 11.88 -23.42
CA GLN A 352 11.18 11.98 -24.83
C GLN A 352 9.95 12.89 -25.01
N ILE A 353 8.94 12.74 -24.14
CA ILE A 353 7.73 13.59 -24.17
C ILE A 353 8.09 15.05 -23.86
N ASP A 354 8.82 15.32 -22.78
CA ASP A 354 9.27 16.67 -22.39
C ASP A 354 10.12 17.32 -23.50
N THR A 355 11.02 16.56 -24.11
CA THR A 355 11.86 17.02 -25.22
C THR A 355 11.02 17.38 -26.45
N SER A 356 10.05 16.52 -26.82
CA SER A 356 9.13 16.79 -27.92
C SER A 356 8.35 18.09 -27.73
N GLN A 357 7.79 18.30 -26.53
CA GLN A 357 7.06 19.53 -26.19
C GLN A 357 7.95 20.77 -26.26
N ARG A 358 9.18 20.69 -25.73
CA ARG A 358 10.14 21.81 -25.77
C ARG A 358 10.60 22.12 -27.19
N LEU A 359 10.78 21.12 -28.05
CA LEU A 359 11.15 21.33 -29.45
C LEU A 359 10.04 22.03 -30.24
N GLN A 360 8.77 21.76 -29.91
CA GLN A 360 7.63 22.45 -30.50
C GLN A 360 7.54 23.92 -30.04
N ALA A 361 7.85 24.20 -28.77
CA ALA A 361 7.83 25.55 -28.22
C ALA A 361 9.08 26.40 -28.57
N ALA A 362 10.17 25.78 -29.03
CA ALA A 362 11.43 26.46 -29.31
C ALA A 362 11.39 27.27 -30.63
N SER A 363 11.59 28.58 -30.51
CA SER A 363 11.72 29.50 -31.65
C SER A 363 13.16 29.54 -32.17
N GLY A 364 13.37 29.10 -33.41
CA GLY A 364 14.67 29.15 -34.09
C GLY A 364 15.57 27.94 -33.86
N GLN A 365 16.60 27.78 -34.71
CA GLN A 365 17.46 26.60 -34.72
C GLN A 365 18.34 26.49 -33.46
N ALA A 366 18.91 27.61 -32.99
CA ALA A 366 19.77 27.62 -31.81
C ALA A 366 19.04 27.14 -30.53
N ALA A 367 17.76 27.52 -30.36
CA ALA A 367 16.95 27.05 -29.25
C ALA A 367 16.65 25.54 -29.34
N LYS A 368 16.39 25.03 -30.54
CA LYS A 368 16.19 23.59 -30.78
C LYS A 368 17.47 22.79 -30.51
N ASP A 369 18.62 23.28 -30.95
CA ASP A 369 19.91 22.63 -30.70
C ASP A 369 20.24 22.57 -29.19
N ALA A 370 19.92 23.63 -28.43
CA ALA A 370 20.06 23.64 -26.98
C ALA A 370 19.15 22.61 -26.29
N VAL A 371 17.89 22.47 -26.75
CA VAL A 371 16.96 21.45 -26.24
C VAL A 371 17.50 20.04 -26.50
N LEU A 372 18.01 19.77 -27.71
CA LEU A 372 18.59 18.46 -28.05
C LEU A 372 19.86 18.16 -27.23
N LYS A 373 20.72 19.16 -27.03
CA LYS A 373 21.92 19.00 -26.18
C LYS A 373 21.52 18.64 -24.74
N LYS A 374 20.59 19.39 -24.15
CA LYS A 374 20.10 19.13 -22.78
C LYS A 374 19.38 17.78 -22.67
N SER A 375 18.66 17.36 -23.71
CA SER A 375 18.06 16.02 -23.76
C SER A 375 19.13 14.93 -23.72
N LYS A 376 20.19 15.03 -24.53
CA LYS A 376 21.29 14.06 -24.52
C LYS A 376 22.00 13.98 -23.17
N GLU A 377 22.22 15.13 -22.53
CA GLU A 377 22.83 15.19 -21.18
C GLU A 377 21.93 14.51 -20.13
N ARG A 378 20.60 14.72 -20.18
CA ARG A 378 19.64 14.05 -19.28
C ARG A 378 19.53 12.55 -19.57
N GLU A 379 19.58 12.14 -20.83
CA GLU A 379 19.59 10.73 -21.22
C GLU A 379 20.82 10.00 -20.65
N ALA A 380 22.01 10.56 -20.86
CA ALA A 380 23.24 10.04 -20.25
C ALA A 380 23.17 10.02 -18.71
N ALA A 381 22.51 11.01 -18.11
CA ALA A 381 22.34 11.04 -16.67
C ALA A 381 21.42 9.92 -16.14
N ILE A 382 20.35 9.60 -16.88
CA ILE A 382 19.45 8.48 -16.58
C ILE A 382 20.20 7.14 -16.71
N GLN A 383 21.00 6.97 -17.76
CA GLN A 383 21.80 5.76 -17.97
C GLN A 383 22.85 5.55 -16.86
N ASP A 384 23.54 6.62 -16.45
CA ASP A 384 24.48 6.56 -15.32
C ASP A 384 23.75 6.22 -14.01
N SER A 385 22.55 6.76 -13.76
CA SER A 385 21.73 6.41 -12.60
C SER A 385 21.32 4.93 -12.61
N THR A 386 20.96 4.40 -13.78
CA THR A 386 20.59 2.99 -13.96
C THR A 386 21.79 2.09 -13.69
N THR A 387 22.95 2.46 -14.22
CA THR A 387 24.22 1.78 -13.97
C THR A 387 24.58 1.77 -12.49
N ALA A 388 24.37 2.89 -11.80
CA ALA A 388 24.60 2.99 -10.36
C ALA A 388 23.68 2.08 -9.54
N GLN A 389 22.40 1.99 -9.90
CA GLN A 389 21.45 1.07 -9.26
C GLN A 389 21.86 -0.40 -9.46
N LEU A 390 22.23 -0.79 -10.68
CA LEU A 390 22.70 -2.14 -10.98
C LEU A 390 24.00 -2.50 -10.25
N ALA A 391 24.94 -1.55 -10.18
CA ALA A 391 26.19 -1.70 -9.43
C ALA A 391 25.92 -1.86 -7.92
N GLU A 392 25.02 -1.07 -7.34
CA GLU A 392 24.65 -1.22 -5.93
C GLU A 392 23.99 -2.59 -5.64
N ALA A 393 23.22 -3.13 -6.58
CA ALA A 393 22.69 -4.49 -6.47
C ALA A 393 23.80 -5.55 -6.60
N TYR A 394 24.70 -5.39 -7.57
CA TYR A 394 25.85 -6.27 -7.79
C TYR A 394 26.71 -6.38 -6.53
N GLU A 395 27.05 -5.23 -5.93
CA GLU A 395 27.81 -5.12 -4.69
C GLU A 395 27.08 -5.73 -3.46
N ARG A 396 25.78 -6.01 -3.58
CA ARG A 396 24.94 -6.70 -2.58
C ARG A 396 24.72 -8.19 -2.89
N GLY A 397 25.48 -8.75 -3.84
CA GLY A 397 25.45 -10.17 -4.19
C GLY A 397 24.54 -10.50 -5.39
N ALA A 398 23.96 -9.50 -6.04
CA ALA A 398 23.24 -9.67 -7.31
C ALA A 398 24.23 -9.71 -8.49
N VAL A 399 25.17 -10.64 -8.45
CA VAL A 399 26.37 -10.68 -9.32
C VAL A 399 26.09 -10.93 -10.81
N LEU A 400 24.85 -11.15 -11.20
CA LEU A 400 24.41 -11.26 -12.60
C LEU A 400 23.49 -10.11 -13.02
N SER A 401 23.37 -9.04 -12.21
CA SER A 401 22.44 -7.93 -12.47
C SER A 401 22.68 -7.26 -13.83
N PHE A 402 23.94 -7.06 -14.21
CA PHE A 402 24.30 -6.50 -15.51
C PHE A 402 24.03 -7.46 -16.66
N HIS A 403 24.41 -8.75 -16.52
CA HIS A 403 24.08 -9.77 -17.52
C HIS A 403 22.58 -9.84 -17.79
N PHE A 404 21.75 -9.94 -16.75
CA PHE A 404 20.29 -9.97 -16.93
C PHE A 404 19.75 -8.66 -17.50
N ALA A 405 20.30 -7.50 -17.14
CA ALA A 405 19.87 -6.22 -17.70
C ALA A 405 20.14 -6.13 -19.22
N ASP A 406 21.31 -6.61 -19.65
CA ASP A 406 21.68 -6.68 -21.07
C ASP A 406 20.76 -7.65 -21.84
N GLN A 407 20.49 -8.83 -21.26
CA GLN A 407 19.58 -9.80 -21.86
C GLN A 407 18.16 -9.25 -21.96
N LEU A 408 17.60 -8.70 -20.88
CA LEU A 408 16.26 -8.13 -20.88
C LEU A 408 16.11 -7.00 -21.90
N ARG A 409 17.11 -6.13 -22.04
CA ARG A 409 17.13 -5.08 -23.07
C ARG A 409 16.95 -5.64 -24.48
N GLY A 410 17.54 -6.81 -24.78
CA GLY A 410 17.41 -7.46 -26.09
C GLY A 410 16.02 -8.01 -26.41
N PHE A 411 15.20 -8.28 -25.39
CA PHE A 411 13.85 -8.85 -25.55
C PHE A 411 12.71 -7.85 -25.31
N GLU A 412 13.03 -6.63 -24.89
CA GLU A 412 12.04 -5.58 -24.67
C GLU A 412 11.22 -5.32 -25.94
N GLY A 413 9.89 -5.48 -25.84
CA GLY A 413 8.97 -5.28 -26.96
C GLY A 413 8.77 -6.51 -27.86
N ALA A 414 9.47 -7.63 -27.60
CA ALA A 414 9.28 -8.87 -28.36
C ALA A 414 7.94 -9.58 -28.06
N GLY A 415 7.31 -9.26 -26.91
CA GLY A 415 5.99 -9.81 -26.54
C GLY A 415 5.99 -11.31 -26.21
N PHE A 416 7.16 -11.89 -25.94
CA PHE A 416 7.31 -13.28 -25.51
C PHE A 416 7.51 -13.36 -24.00
N ASP A 417 6.95 -14.39 -23.38
CA ASP A 417 7.09 -14.64 -21.94
C ASP A 417 8.56 -14.84 -21.56
N VAL A 418 9.06 -14.04 -20.60
CA VAL A 418 10.46 -14.07 -20.13
C VAL A 418 10.91 -15.47 -19.76
N SER A 419 9.97 -16.29 -19.28
CA SER A 419 10.24 -17.62 -18.79
C SER A 419 10.64 -18.60 -19.89
N ASN A 420 10.36 -18.29 -21.17
CA ASN A 420 10.83 -19.06 -22.32
C ASN A 420 12.34 -18.89 -22.56
N PHE A 421 12.94 -17.82 -22.07
CA PHE A 421 14.36 -17.48 -22.31
C PHE A 421 15.26 -17.78 -21.11
N MET A 422 14.69 -18.12 -19.96
CA MET A 422 15.44 -18.37 -18.73
C MET A 422 16.56 -19.42 -18.88
N PRO A 423 16.34 -20.58 -19.56
CA PRO A 423 17.42 -21.55 -19.79
C PRO A 423 18.61 -20.93 -20.54
N ASP A 424 18.34 -20.20 -21.61
CA ASP A 424 19.38 -19.58 -22.44
C ASP A 424 20.08 -18.44 -21.70
N MET A 425 19.33 -17.60 -20.97
CA MET A 425 19.89 -16.51 -20.17
C MET A 425 20.83 -17.04 -19.09
N VAL A 426 20.47 -18.13 -18.40
CA VAL A 426 21.31 -18.78 -17.39
C VAL A 426 22.53 -19.45 -18.02
N ALA A 427 22.41 -20.02 -19.21
CA ALA A 427 23.53 -20.63 -19.93
C ALA A 427 24.50 -19.59 -20.55
N ALA A 428 24.03 -18.39 -20.88
CA ALA A 428 24.80 -17.45 -21.71
C ALA A 428 25.81 -16.58 -20.94
N PHE A 429 25.74 -16.46 -19.60
CA PHE A 429 26.66 -15.57 -18.89
C PHE A 429 28.10 -16.12 -18.93
N ALA A 430 29.07 -15.20 -19.03
CA ALA A 430 30.48 -15.53 -19.02
C ALA A 430 31.15 -14.95 -17.77
N VAL A 431 31.77 -15.79 -16.94
CA VAL A 431 32.45 -15.35 -15.70
C VAL A 431 33.50 -14.28 -16.00
N ALA A 432 34.33 -14.49 -17.03
CA ALA A 432 35.36 -13.53 -17.42
C ALA A 432 34.81 -12.16 -17.84
N ARG A 433 33.56 -12.09 -18.33
CA ARG A 433 32.87 -10.84 -18.66
C ARG A 433 32.40 -10.15 -17.38
N GLU A 434 31.75 -10.90 -16.49
CA GLU A 434 31.14 -10.36 -15.28
C GLU A 434 32.19 -9.88 -14.27
N LEU A 435 33.34 -10.57 -14.17
CA LEU A 435 34.49 -10.10 -13.36
C LEU A 435 35.06 -8.75 -13.80
N LYS A 436 34.82 -8.31 -15.05
CA LYS A 436 35.27 -7.00 -15.56
C LYS A 436 34.27 -5.87 -15.32
N ARG A 437 33.01 -6.19 -15.01
CA ARG A 437 31.94 -5.18 -14.81
C ARG A 437 32.32 -4.10 -13.78
N PRO A 438 32.95 -4.42 -12.63
CA PRO A 438 33.31 -3.40 -11.65
C PRO A 438 34.22 -2.29 -12.18
N ALA A 439 35.15 -2.62 -13.07
CA ALA A 439 36.01 -1.61 -13.69
C ALA A 439 35.24 -0.75 -14.70
N GLU A 440 34.32 -1.35 -15.45
CA GLU A 440 33.57 -0.67 -16.52
C GLU A 440 32.53 0.31 -15.99
N TYR A 441 31.80 -0.06 -14.93
CA TYR A 441 30.76 0.82 -14.38
C TYR A 441 31.30 1.90 -13.43
N ALA A 442 32.59 1.83 -13.03
CA ALA A 442 33.15 2.68 -11.98
C ALA A 442 32.96 4.18 -12.25
N GLU A 443 33.23 4.62 -13.47
CA GLU A 443 33.10 6.03 -13.85
C GLU A 443 31.64 6.49 -13.88
N ALA A 444 30.74 5.67 -14.43
CA ALA A 444 29.30 5.96 -14.47
C ALA A 444 28.71 6.07 -13.05
N VAL A 445 29.10 5.17 -12.15
CA VAL A 445 28.74 5.19 -10.73
C VAL A 445 29.26 6.48 -10.07
N ALA A 446 30.52 6.85 -10.32
CA ALA A 446 31.11 8.06 -9.76
C ALA A 446 30.34 9.31 -10.20
N ARG A 447 30.02 9.42 -11.50
CA ARG A 447 29.19 10.53 -12.03
C ARG A 447 27.79 10.56 -11.42
N ALA A 448 27.13 9.41 -11.30
CA ALA A 448 25.80 9.33 -10.69
C ALA A 448 25.82 9.74 -9.20
N ARG A 449 26.80 9.27 -8.44
CA ARG A 449 26.97 9.62 -7.02
C ARG A 449 27.27 11.11 -6.84
N ALA A 450 28.16 11.66 -7.65
CA ALA A 450 28.48 13.09 -7.63
C ALA A 450 27.23 13.95 -7.91
N ARG A 451 26.39 13.56 -8.89
CA ARG A 451 25.12 14.24 -9.14
C ARG A 451 24.14 14.12 -7.98
N ARG A 452 24.00 12.93 -7.38
CA ARG A 452 23.12 12.74 -6.21
C ARG A 452 23.59 13.57 -5.01
N ALA A 453 24.90 13.68 -4.79
CA ALA A 453 25.46 14.54 -3.74
C ALA A 453 25.25 16.03 -4.02
N ALA A 454 25.25 16.44 -5.28
CA ALA A 454 24.95 17.81 -5.69
C ALA A 454 23.44 18.14 -5.71
N ALA A 455 22.56 17.14 -5.76
CA ALA A 455 21.11 17.31 -5.82
C ALA A 455 20.50 18.08 -4.62
N PRO A 456 20.82 17.80 -3.35
CA PRO A 456 20.32 18.60 -2.23
C PRO A 456 20.80 20.06 -2.30
N ALA A 457 21.98 20.34 -2.84
CA ALA A 457 22.44 21.73 -3.06
C ALA A 457 21.71 22.43 -4.22
N ALA A 458 21.18 21.66 -5.19
CA ALA A 458 20.41 22.17 -6.32
C ALA A 458 18.90 22.30 -6.03
N GLU A 459 18.32 21.45 -5.17
CA GLU A 459 16.95 21.59 -4.65
C GLU A 459 16.85 22.74 -3.64
N VAL A 460 17.90 23.00 -2.86
CA VAL A 460 18.00 24.21 -2.01
C VAL A 460 18.26 25.47 -2.83
N ALA A 461 18.84 25.36 -4.04
CA ALA A 461 19.12 26.50 -4.92
C ALA A 461 18.04 26.75 -5.99
N ALA A 462 17.20 25.76 -6.30
CA ALA A 462 16.02 25.91 -7.12
C ALA A 462 14.84 26.20 -6.18
N GLU A 463 14.76 27.44 -5.71
CA GLU A 463 13.62 27.93 -4.94
C GLU A 463 12.32 27.56 -5.69
N PRO A 464 11.46 26.73 -5.11
CA PRO A 464 10.09 26.63 -5.57
C PRO A 464 9.49 28.03 -5.44
N GLN A 465 8.68 28.45 -6.42
CA GLN A 465 8.05 29.75 -6.30
C GLN A 465 7.23 29.79 -5.00
N PRO A 466 7.30 30.86 -4.19
CA PRO A 466 6.68 30.92 -2.85
C PRO A 466 5.18 30.58 -2.83
N THR A 467 4.50 30.72 -3.97
CA THR A 467 3.09 30.42 -4.16
C THR A 467 2.79 28.92 -4.24
N ASP A 468 3.70 28.11 -4.78
CA ASP A 468 3.48 26.67 -4.99
C ASP A 468 3.65 25.89 -3.67
N GLU A 469 4.62 26.26 -2.83
CA GLU A 469 4.79 25.66 -1.50
C GLU A 469 3.64 26.02 -0.57
N ARG A 470 3.23 27.30 -0.57
CA ARG A 470 2.10 27.78 0.23
C ARG A 470 0.80 27.08 -0.16
N ARG A 471 0.58 26.84 -1.45
CA ARG A 471 -0.58 26.08 -1.94
C ARG A 471 -0.49 24.59 -1.61
N ALA A 472 0.69 23.97 -1.71
CA ALA A 472 0.89 22.57 -1.34
C ALA A 472 0.69 22.34 0.17
N ALA A 473 1.19 23.24 1.01
CA ALA A 473 0.99 23.21 2.46
C ALA A 473 -0.50 23.29 2.83
N LEU A 474 -1.22 24.23 2.24
CA LEU A 474 -2.66 24.36 2.38
C LEU A 474 -3.40 23.05 2.02
N ILE A 475 -3.13 22.48 0.83
CA ILE A 475 -3.79 21.26 0.37
C ILE A 475 -3.53 20.11 1.35
N LYS A 476 -2.30 19.99 1.85
CA LYS A 476 -1.94 19.00 2.87
C LYS A 476 -2.75 19.18 4.14
N SER A 477 -2.81 20.40 4.68
CA SER A 477 -3.58 20.67 5.91
C SER A 477 -5.08 20.44 5.74
N LEU A 478 -5.64 20.73 4.56
CA LEU A 478 -7.04 20.44 4.26
C LEU A 478 -7.31 18.94 4.10
N ASN A 479 -6.34 18.16 3.62
CA ASN A 479 -6.44 16.69 3.63
C ASN A 479 -6.47 16.14 5.05
N ASP A 480 -5.63 16.66 5.96
CA ASP A 480 -5.66 16.29 7.39
C ASP A 480 -7.03 16.58 8.02
N VAL A 481 -7.60 17.75 7.71
CA VAL A 481 -8.97 18.10 8.13
C VAL A 481 -9.99 17.10 7.57
N GLY A 482 -9.87 16.75 6.29
CA GLY A 482 -10.75 15.75 5.66
C GLY A 482 -10.73 14.39 6.37
N GLU A 483 -9.55 13.95 6.85
CA GLU A 483 -9.43 12.74 7.66
C GLU A 483 -10.08 12.90 9.04
N LEU A 484 -9.91 14.04 9.72
CA LEU A 484 -10.59 14.32 10.99
C LEU A 484 -12.12 14.29 10.85
N LEU A 485 -12.66 14.83 9.76
CA LEU A 485 -14.09 14.79 9.47
C LEU A 485 -14.60 13.36 9.24
N ARG A 486 -13.83 12.51 8.56
CA ARG A 486 -14.15 11.07 8.41
C ARG A 486 -14.19 10.35 9.76
N LEU A 487 -13.33 10.76 10.68
CA LEU A 487 -13.27 10.25 12.04
C LEU A 487 -14.30 10.87 12.98
N ARG A 488 -15.19 11.73 12.47
CA ARG A 488 -16.20 12.47 13.26
C ARG A 488 -15.57 13.32 14.37
N ASN A 489 -14.30 13.67 14.23
CA ASN A 489 -13.60 14.56 15.16
C ASN A 489 -13.78 16.02 14.73
N TYR A 490 -15.03 16.50 14.82
CA TYR A 490 -15.42 17.83 14.33
C TYR A 490 -14.78 18.97 15.12
N GLU A 491 -14.51 18.77 16.40
CA GLU A 491 -13.88 19.77 17.26
C GLU A 491 -12.47 20.13 16.76
N GLU A 492 -11.61 19.11 16.61
CA GLU A 492 -10.24 19.28 16.12
C GLU A 492 -10.23 19.73 14.64
N ALA A 493 -11.14 19.21 13.81
CA ALA A 493 -11.29 19.67 12.43
C ALA A 493 -11.60 21.18 12.38
N ASN A 494 -12.53 21.66 13.20
CA ASN A 494 -12.87 23.08 13.28
C ASN A 494 -11.72 23.93 13.83
N ALA A 495 -10.99 23.44 14.84
CA ALA A 495 -9.82 24.13 15.36
C ALA A 495 -8.75 24.33 14.27
N ARG A 496 -8.45 23.29 13.48
CA ARG A 496 -7.50 23.37 12.36
C ARG A 496 -7.98 24.28 11.24
N LEU A 497 -9.25 24.19 10.88
CA LEU A 497 -9.83 25.06 9.86
C LEU A 497 -9.84 26.53 10.28
N ASN A 498 -10.06 26.83 11.57
CA ASN A 498 -9.97 28.19 12.08
C ASN A 498 -8.53 28.73 12.05
N ALA A 499 -7.53 27.87 12.32
CA ALA A 499 -6.13 28.24 12.14
C ALA A 499 -5.80 28.52 10.67
N LEU A 500 -6.23 27.64 9.75
CA LEU A 500 -6.06 27.85 8.30
C LEU A 500 -6.77 29.11 7.82
N LYS A 501 -7.96 29.42 8.34
CA LYS A 501 -8.66 30.66 8.03
C LYS A 501 -7.85 31.90 8.44
N GLY A 502 -7.08 31.85 9.52
CA GLY A 502 -6.17 32.93 9.92
C GLY A 502 -4.98 33.09 8.97
N GLU A 503 -4.42 31.98 8.49
CA GLU A 503 -3.23 31.96 7.63
C GLU A 503 -3.53 32.17 6.12
N TYR A 504 -4.74 31.78 5.71
CA TYR A 504 -5.25 31.79 4.33
C TYR A 504 -6.60 32.52 4.26
N ALA A 505 -6.61 33.79 4.67
CA ALA A 505 -7.82 34.58 4.91
C ALA A 505 -8.78 34.70 3.72
N GLU A 506 -8.28 34.61 2.48
CA GLU A 506 -9.06 34.73 1.24
C GLU A 506 -9.02 33.46 0.39
N GLU A 507 -8.70 32.29 0.98
CA GLU A 507 -8.64 31.03 0.24
C GLU A 507 -10.02 30.35 0.18
N PRO A 508 -10.64 30.23 -1.00
CA PRO A 508 -11.99 29.66 -1.16
C PRO A 508 -12.13 28.26 -0.58
N LEU A 509 -11.09 27.43 -0.74
CA LEU A 509 -11.15 26.03 -0.33
C LEU A 509 -11.22 25.86 1.19
N VAL A 510 -10.62 26.78 1.97
CA VAL A 510 -10.70 26.77 3.44
C VAL A 510 -12.13 27.00 3.89
N TYR A 511 -12.79 28.03 3.34
CA TYR A 511 -14.18 28.34 3.66
C TYR A 511 -15.15 27.26 3.17
N PHE A 512 -14.89 26.68 2.00
CA PHE A 512 -15.67 25.55 1.53
C PHE A 512 -15.60 24.37 2.52
N THR A 513 -14.39 24.07 3.00
CA THR A 513 -14.17 22.96 3.95
C THR A 513 -14.77 23.27 5.33
N LEU A 514 -14.75 24.52 5.80
CA LEU A 514 -15.50 24.98 6.99
C LEU A 514 -17.00 24.74 6.84
N GLY A 515 -17.58 25.05 5.69
CA GLY A 515 -18.98 24.79 5.39
C GLY A 515 -19.32 23.29 5.45
N GLN A 516 -18.45 22.45 4.89
CA GLN A 516 -18.60 20.99 4.95
C GLN A 516 -18.51 20.46 6.39
N ALA A 517 -17.52 20.92 7.16
CA ALA A 517 -17.33 20.53 8.55
C ALA A 517 -18.55 20.87 9.41
N ALA A 518 -19.06 22.09 9.30
CA ALA A 518 -20.25 22.54 10.01
C ALA A 518 -21.51 21.76 9.59
N SER A 519 -21.66 21.46 8.29
CA SER A 519 -22.78 20.65 7.78
C SER A 519 -22.77 19.22 8.33
N LEU A 520 -21.59 18.58 8.36
CA LEU A 520 -21.45 17.23 8.93
C LEU A 520 -21.69 17.23 10.43
N ALA A 521 -21.14 18.22 11.16
CA ALA A 521 -21.40 18.36 12.59
C ALA A 521 -22.89 18.59 12.90
N ALA A 522 -23.63 19.26 12.01
CA ALA A 522 -25.07 19.48 12.18
C ALA A 522 -25.89 18.17 12.06
N GLN A 523 -25.44 17.21 11.26
CA GLN A 523 -26.10 15.91 11.12
C GLN A 523 -26.08 15.09 12.41
N GLU A 524 -25.13 15.35 13.30
CA GLU A 524 -25.02 14.68 14.60
C GLU A 524 -25.63 15.48 15.75
N ALA A 525 -26.13 16.69 15.49
CA ALA A 525 -26.82 17.47 16.50
C ALA A 525 -28.21 16.86 16.78
N ILE A 526 -28.47 16.55 18.05
CA ILE A 526 -29.77 16.03 18.51
C ILE A 526 -30.77 17.17 18.69
N ASP A 527 -30.29 18.32 19.12
CA ASP A 527 -31.10 19.52 19.34
C ASP A 527 -31.30 20.26 18.01
N GLU A 528 -32.56 20.51 17.64
CA GLU A 528 -32.94 21.17 16.39
C GLU A 528 -32.43 22.61 16.29
N ALA A 529 -32.35 23.34 17.41
CA ALA A 529 -31.83 24.70 17.43
C ALA A 529 -30.30 24.70 17.18
N VAL A 530 -29.58 23.76 17.81
CA VAL A 530 -28.13 23.57 17.58
C VAL A 530 -27.86 23.10 16.15
N GLN A 531 -28.71 22.22 15.60
CA GLN A 531 -28.63 21.79 14.21
C GLN A 531 -28.81 22.98 13.26
N ALA A 532 -29.87 23.78 13.46
CA ALA A 532 -30.15 24.95 12.65
C ALA A 532 -29.03 26.00 12.74
N GLU A 533 -28.45 26.22 13.94
CA GLU A 533 -27.30 27.11 14.12
C GLU A 533 -26.09 26.67 13.28
N ARG A 534 -25.73 25.38 13.37
CA ARG A 534 -24.59 24.81 12.61
C ARG A 534 -24.83 24.86 11.10
N LEU A 535 -26.05 24.60 10.65
CA LEU A 535 -26.43 24.70 9.24
C LEU A 535 -26.37 26.15 8.73
N ASN A 536 -26.78 27.13 9.55
CA ASN A 536 -26.63 28.54 9.19
C ASN A 536 -25.15 28.99 9.17
N ALA A 537 -24.32 28.48 10.08
CA ALA A 537 -22.88 28.70 10.03
C ALA A 537 -22.27 28.11 8.74
N ALA A 538 -22.70 26.90 8.35
CA ALA A 538 -22.28 26.27 7.10
C ALA A 538 -22.63 27.14 5.87
N LEU A 539 -23.85 27.67 5.81
CA LEU A 539 -24.26 28.62 4.76
C LEU A 539 -23.38 29.87 4.73
N GLY A 540 -23.04 30.42 5.90
CA GLY A 540 -22.11 31.55 6.01
C GLY A 540 -20.75 31.23 5.38
N HIS A 541 -20.19 30.06 5.67
CA HIS A 541 -18.91 29.63 5.12
C HIS A 541 -18.97 29.34 3.61
N PHE A 542 -20.03 28.70 3.10
CA PHE A 542 -20.18 28.51 1.65
C PHE A 542 -20.29 29.84 0.90
N ARG A 543 -21.00 30.83 1.45
CA ARG A 543 -21.05 32.17 0.88
C ARG A 543 -19.67 32.84 0.86
N GLN A 544 -18.86 32.66 1.90
CA GLN A 544 -17.49 33.15 1.92
C GLN A 544 -16.61 32.44 0.87
N ALA A 545 -16.76 31.12 0.71
CA ALA A 545 -16.05 30.37 -0.34
C ALA A 545 -16.38 30.91 -1.75
N LEU A 546 -17.65 31.22 -2.00
CA LEU A 546 -18.09 31.82 -3.25
C LEU A 546 -17.58 33.25 -3.44
N LEU A 547 -17.56 34.05 -2.36
CA LEU A 547 -17.07 35.43 -2.39
C LEU A 547 -15.58 35.52 -2.76
N PHE A 548 -14.78 34.61 -2.23
CA PHE A 548 -13.35 34.58 -2.49
C PHE A 548 -12.96 33.85 -3.78
N ALA A 549 -13.90 33.17 -4.43
CA ALA A 549 -13.63 32.43 -5.65
C ALA A 549 -13.16 33.35 -6.78
N THR A 550 -12.03 32.99 -7.39
CA THR A 550 -11.42 33.68 -8.53
C THR A 550 -11.52 32.83 -9.80
N ALA A 551 -11.09 33.38 -10.94
CA ALA A 551 -11.03 32.63 -12.20
C ALA A 551 -10.12 31.39 -12.14
N ASP A 552 -9.14 31.37 -11.23
CA ASP A 552 -8.21 30.26 -11.03
C ASP A 552 -8.68 29.24 -9.98
N THR A 553 -9.83 29.49 -9.35
CA THR A 553 -10.45 28.56 -8.39
C THR A 553 -11.00 27.37 -9.14
N ASP A 554 -10.77 26.15 -8.64
CA ASP A 554 -11.38 24.95 -9.22
C ASP A 554 -12.91 25.14 -9.28
N PRO A 555 -13.52 25.12 -10.48
CA PRO A 555 -14.96 25.31 -10.65
C PRO A 555 -15.79 24.34 -9.81
N SER A 556 -15.25 23.15 -9.48
CA SER A 556 -15.91 22.16 -8.63
C SER A 556 -16.20 22.68 -7.21
N VAL A 557 -15.39 23.60 -6.69
CA VAL A 557 -15.58 24.19 -5.35
C VAL A 557 -16.81 25.10 -5.36
N VAL A 558 -16.92 25.95 -6.36
CA VAL A 558 -18.06 26.86 -6.56
C VAL A 558 -19.36 26.07 -6.77
N MET A 559 -19.35 25.07 -7.66
CA MET A 559 -20.53 24.24 -7.93
C MET A 559 -21.00 23.49 -6.68
N ARG A 560 -20.06 22.92 -5.91
CA ARG A 560 -20.39 22.20 -4.67
C ARG A 560 -20.86 23.13 -3.57
N ALA A 561 -20.33 24.36 -3.47
CA ALA A 561 -20.79 25.34 -2.49
C ALA A 561 -22.25 25.72 -2.74
N HIS A 562 -22.62 26.02 -3.99
CA HIS A 562 -24.01 26.28 -4.38
C HIS A 562 -24.92 25.07 -4.13
N LEU A 563 -24.54 23.86 -4.58
CA LEU A 563 -25.34 22.64 -4.33
C LEU A 563 -25.55 22.38 -2.84
N SER A 564 -24.50 22.51 -2.04
CA SER A 564 -24.59 22.29 -0.59
C SER A 564 -25.46 23.36 0.07
N SER A 565 -25.31 24.62 -0.34
CA SER A 565 -26.13 25.72 0.17
C SER A 565 -27.60 25.54 -0.19
N GLY A 566 -27.91 25.16 -1.43
CA GLY A 566 -29.27 24.86 -1.87
C GLY A 566 -29.91 23.72 -1.08
N ARG A 567 -29.17 22.63 -0.82
CA ARG A 567 -29.65 21.50 0.00
C ARG A 567 -29.93 21.92 1.45
N ILE A 568 -29.05 22.73 2.04
CA ILE A 568 -29.24 23.23 3.41
C ILE A 568 -30.44 24.18 3.48
N LEU A 569 -30.56 25.12 2.54
CA LEU A 569 -31.68 26.06 2.47
C LEU A 569 -33.02 25.32 2.27
N ALA A 570 -33.04 24.29 1.42
CA ALA A 570 -34.20 23.43 1.23
C ALA A 570 -34.60 22.73 2.54
N HIS A 571 -33.61 22.20 3.28
CA HIS A 571 -33.83 21.56 4.57
C HIS A 571 -34.34 22.56 5.64
N LEU A 572 -33.87 23.80 5.61
CA LEU A 572 -34.34 24.89 6.46
C LEU A 572 -35.64 25.56 5.95
N GLU A 573 -36.34 24.93 5.01
CA GLU A 573 -37.58 25.40 4.39
C GLU A 573 -37.49 26.78 3.66
N ARG A 574 -36.28 27.25 3.36
CA ARG A 574 -36.00 28.49 2.62
C ARG A 574 -36.01 28.23 1.11
N ARG A 575 -37.18 27.84 0.61
CA ARG A 575 -37.37 27.30 -0.76
C ARG A 575 -36.86 28.24 -1.86
N GLU A 576 -37.20 29.53 -1.81
CA GLU A 576 -36.82 30.48 -2.87
C GLU A 576 -35.30 30.65 -2.97
N GLU A 577 -34.61 30.73 -1.82
CA GLU A 577 -33.15 30.84 -1.80
C GLU A 577 -32.51 29.55 -2.30
N ALA A 578 -33.04 28.39 -1.92
CA ALA A 578 -32.57 27.10 -2.41
C ALA A 578 -32.65 26.98 -3.94
N LEU A 579 -33.76 27.45 -4.54
CA LEU A 579 -33.93 27.46 -5.99
C LEU A 579 -32.88 28.34 -6.68
N ARG A 580 -32.56 29.52 -6.12
CA ARG A 580 -31.52 30.40 -6.66
C ARG A 580 -30.15 29.73 -6.65
N GLU A 581 -29.80 29.03 -5.57
CA GLU A 581 -28.54 28.29 -5.47
C GLU A 581 -28.45 27.18 -6.54
N PHE A 582 -29.52 26.42 -6.75
CA PHE A 582 -29.55 25.39 -7.81
C PHE A 582 -29.49 26.00 -9.21
N ASP A 583 -30.16 27.12 -9.44
CA ASP A 583 -30.14 27.83 -10.73
C ASP A 583 -28.75 28.37 -11.06
N SER A 584 -27.98 28.84 -10.06
CA SER A 584 -26.58 29.22 -10.25
C SER A 584 -25.75 28.07 -10.83
N VAL A 585 -25.97 26.84 -10.38
CA VAL A 585 -25.28 25.65 -10.91
C VAL A 585 -25.77 25.29 -12.32
N LEU A 586 -27.09 25.30 -12.55
CA LEU A 586 -27.68 24.99 -13.86
C LEU A 586 -27.22 25.98 -14.94
N ASN A 587 -27.07 27.26 -14.60
CA ASN A 587 -26.62 28.29 -15.52
C ASN A 587 -25.12 28.20 -15.82
N ALA A 588 -24.32 27.70 -14.87
CA ALA A 588 -22.88 27.56 -15.00
C ALA A 588 -22.43 26.25 -15.65
N THR A 589 -23.33 25.27 -15.81
CA THR A 589 -22.98 23.91 -16.26
C THR A 589 -23.84 23.46 -17.45
N LYS A 590 -23.34 22.47 -18.20
CA LYS A 590 -24.07 21.91 -19.37
C LYS A 590 -24.96 20.74 -18.93
N PRO A 591 -26.06 20.42 -19.63
CA PRO A 591 -26.95 19.31 -19.28
C PRO A 591 -26.30 17.91 -19.14
N ALA A 592 -25.16 17.70 -19.83
CA ALA A 592 -24.39 16.46 -19.73
C ALA A 592 -23.49 16.39 -18.47
N ASP A 593 -23.28 17.53 -17.79
CA ASP A 593 -22.47 17.60 -16.58
C ASP A 593 -23.22 16.98 -15.40
N ARG A 594 -22.48 16.27 -14.54
CA ARG A 594 -23.01 15.67 -13.32
C ARG A 594 -23.60 16.73 -12.40
N PHE A 595 -22.96 17.89 -12.27
CA PHE A 595 -23.44 18.97 -11.39
C PHE A 595 -24.79 19.54 -11.86
N TYR A 596 -25.00 19.63 -13.18
CA TYR A 596 -26.29 20.01 -13.76
C TYR A 596 -27.38 19.01 -13.39
N GLN A 597 -27.10 17.71 -13.58
CA GLN A 597 -28.06 16.65 -13.28
C GLN A 597 -28.45 16.62 -11.80
N GLU A 598 -27.47 16.79 -10.90
CA GLU A 598 -27.73 16.89 -9.46
C GLU A 598 -28.59 18.11 -9.12
N ALA A 599 -28.26 19.30 -9.64
CA ALA A 599 -29.03 20.52 -9.37
C ALA A 599 -30.46 20.44 -9.93
N ALA A 600 -30.63 19.88 -11.14
CA ALA A 600 -31.94 19.70 -11.76
C ALA A 600 -32.81 18.71 -10.96
N ALA A 601 -32.20 17.65 -10.42
CA ALA A 601 -32.89 16.69 -9.58
C ALA A 601 -33.34 17.31 -8.25
N GLU A 602 -32.49 18.07 -7.57
CA GLU A 602 -32.87 18.76 -6.33
C GLU A 602 -33.94 19.82 -6.56
N LYS A 603 -33.83 20.61 -7.64
CA LYS A 603 -34.84 21.59 -8.04
C LYS A 603 -36.20 20.94 -8.32
N LYS A 604 -36.21 19.76 -8.96
CA LYS A 604 -37.44 18.99 -9.20
C LYS A 604 -38.11 18.54 -7.89
N LYS A 605 -37.34 18.10 -6.89
CA LYS A 605 -37.89 17.69 -5.57
C LYS A 605 -38.61 18.85 -4.88
N LEU A 606 -38.03 20.06 -4.94
CA LEU A 606 -38.62 21.27 -4.38
C LEU A 606 -39.91 21.72 -5.07
N GLY A 607 -40.07 21.42 -6.37
CA GLY A 607 -41.30 21.74 -7.11
C GLY A 607 -42.42 20.71 -6.96
N SER A 608 -42.14 19.55 -6.34
CA SER A 608 -43.13 18.49 -6.07
C SER A 608 -43.68 18.46 -4.64
N GLN A 609 -43.24 19.39 -3.79
CA GLN A 609 -43.68 19.62 -2.42
C GLN A 609 -44.32 20.99 -2.28
#